data_AF-A0A6A1R0Y1-F1
#
_entry.id   AF-A0A6A1R0Y1-F1
#
_cell.length_a   1.000
_cell.length_b   1.000
_cell.length_c   1.000
_cell.angle_alpha   90.00
_cell.angle_beta   90.00
_cell.angle_gamma   90.00
#
_symmetry.space_group_name_H-M   'P 1'
#
loop_
_entity.id
_entity.type
_entity.pdbx_description
1 polymer ?
#
loop_
_entity_poly.entity_id
_entity_poly.type
_entity_poly.pdbx_seq_one_letter_code
_entity_poly.pdbx_strand_id
1 'polypeptide(L)'
;MRTQPSPLSRPWVALLAAVILATTASAWADVTDDELEREKLARIAHELDSVKALVSDAERTAPTGQRVKFRYDWLLRDLELLRQGVVSHADAPRQPRPVAPLRGDYRQ
;
A
#
# COMPACT_ATOMS: atom_id res chain seq x y z
N MET A 1 -7.22 36.82 50.90
CA MET A 1 -6.20 35.85 50.44
C MET A 1 -6.66 35.31 49.09
N ARG A 2 -5.96 35.65 48.00
CA ARG A 2 -6.35 35.32 46.62
C ARG A 2 -5.29 34.34 46.07
N THR A 3 -5.61 33.06 45.99
CA THR A 3 -4.71 32.02 45.43
C THR A 3 -4.76 32.08 43.91
N GLN A 4 -3.68 32.53 43.27
CA GLN A 4 -3.51 32.37 41.82
C GLN A 4 -3.26 30.89 41.51
N PRO A 5 -3.92 30.29 40.49
CA PRO A 5 -3.55 28.98 40.00
C PRO A 5 -2.20 29.08 39.26
N SER A 6 -1.25 28.23 39.62
CA SER A 6 0.06 28.12 38.98
C SER A 6 -0.10 27.82 37.49
N PRO A 7 0.55 28.58 36.59
CA PRO A 7 0.55 28.24 35.16
C PRO A 7 1.26 26.89 35.00
N LEU A 8 0.62 25.94 34.32
CA LEU A 8 1.31 24.73 33.87
C LEU A 8 2.63 25.14 33.23
N SER A 9 3.72 24.56 33.72
CA SER A 9 5.06 24.94 33.30
C SER A 9 5.19 24.72 31.78
N ARG A 10 5.66 25.77 31.07
CA ARG A 10 6.00 25.74 29.64
C ARG A 10 6.70 24.45 29.15
N PRO A 11 7.64 23.83 29.89
CA PRO A 11 8.27 22.58 29.44
C PRO A 11 7.30 21.39 29.35
N TRP A 12 6.26 21.32 30.19
CA TRP A 12 5.27 20.24 30.15
C TRP A 12 4.34 20.35 28.95
N VAL A 13 3.95 21.57 28.57
CA VAL A 13 3.17 21.81 27.35
C VAL A 13 3.99 21.46 26.10
N ALA A 14 5.28 21.79 26.09
CA ALA A 14 6.18 21.44 24.99
C ALA A 14 6.40 19.92 24.87
N LEU A 15 6.53 19.21 25.99
CA LEU A 15 6.63 17.75 26.02
C LEU A 15 5.36 17.06 25.50
N LEU A 16 4.18 17.54 25.91
CA LEU A 16 2.90 17.02 25.42
C LEU A 16 2.74 17.25 23.91
N ALA A 17 3.10 18.44 23.42
CA ALA A 17 3.07 18.74 21.98
C ALA A 17 4.05 17.85 21.19
N ALA A 18 5.25 17.59 21.71
CA ALA A 18 6.23 16.72 21.07
C ALA A 18 5.76 15.26 21.00
N VAL A 19 5.08 14.75 22.05
CA VAL A 19 4.50 13.40 22.06
C VAL A 19 3.33 13.27 21.07
N ILE A 20 2.47 14.29 20.96
CA ILE A 20 1.38 14.32 19.96
C ILE A 20 1.95 14.38 18.53
N LEU A 21 3.00 15.15 18.30
CA LEU A 21 3.64 15.25 16.99
C LEU A 21 4.36 13.94 16.60
N ALA A 22 4.99 13.26 17.55
CA ALA A 22 5.64 11.97 17.31
C ALA A 22 4.62 10.85 16.99
N THR A 23 3.49 10.81 17.71
CA THR A 23 2.44 9.79 17.48
C THR A 23 1.70 10.00 16.17
N THR A 24 1.48 11.26 15.76
CA THR A 24 0.94 11.54 14.42
C THR A 24 1.94 11.13 13.34
N ALA A 25 3.22 11.50 13.45
CA ALA A 25 4.23 11.14 12.46
C ALA A 25 4.34 9.64 12.18
N SER A 26 4.27 8.77 13.20
CA SER A 26 4.30 7.32 13.02
C SER A 26 3.06 6.77 12.29
N ALA A 27 1.88 7.36 12.51
CA ALA A 27 0.66 6.95 11.81
C ALA A 27 0.67 7.38 10.32
N TRP A 28 1.25 8.55 10.00
CA TRP A 28 1.42 8.99 8.62
C TRP A 28 2.47 8.16 7.87
N ALA A 29 3.54 7.74 8.53
CA ALA A 29 4.58 6.90 7.93
C ALA A 29 4.05 5.53 7.45
N ASP A 30 3.24 4.86 8.28
CA ASP A 30 2.58 3.58 7.97
C ASP A 30 1.65 3.70 6.74
N VAL A 31 0.90 4.81 6.66
CA VAL A 31 0.02 5.11 5.52
C VAL A 31 0.82 5.40 4.24
N THR A 32 1.97 6.06 4.33
CA THR A 32 2.82 6.36 3.17
C THR A 32 3.55 5.14 2.63
N ASP A 33 3.99 4.23 3.51
CA ASP A 33 4.67 2.99 3.09
C ASP A 33 3.69 2.05 2.38
N ASP A 34 2.45 1.91 2.89
CA ASP A 34 1.36 1.17 2.26
C ASP A 34 1.01 1.72 0.87
N GLU A 35 0.88 3.05 0.74
CA GLU A 35 0.53 3.68 -0.55
C GLU A 35 1.68 3.52 -1.57
N LEU A 36 2.94 3.61 -1.11
CA LEU A 36 4.11 3.38 -1.93
C LEU A 36 4.19 1.92 -2.42
N GLU A 37 3.85 0.96 -1.56
CA GLU A 37 3.73 -0.45 -1.97
C GLU A 37 2.64 -0.61 -3.03
N ARG A 38 1.46 0.00 -2.84
CA ARG A 38 0.36 -0.05 -3.81
C ARG A 38 0.75 0.53 -5.17
N GLU A 39 1.45 1.66 -5.19
CA GLU A 39 1.95 2.27 -6.43
C GLU A 39 2.90 1.31 -7.17
N LYS A 40 3.82 0.66 -6.43
CA LYS A 40 4.73 -0.34 -7.01
C LYS A 40 3.98 -1.54 -7.58
N LEU A 41 3.00 -2.07 -6.87
CA LEU A 41 2.18 -3.19 -7.34
C LEU A 41 1.35 -2.82 -8.58
N ALA A 42 0.77 -1.63 -8.61
CA ALA A 42 0.04 -1.11 -9.77
C ALA A 42 0.96 -0.97 -10.99
N ARG A 43 2.19 -0.47 -10.78
CA ARG A 43 3.21 -0.41 -11.82
C ARG A 43 3.57 -1.79 -12.34
N ILE A 44 3.81 -2.77 -11.45
CA ILE A 44 4.10 -4.15 -11.83
C ILE A 44 2.98 -4.74 -12.69
N ALA A 45 1.71 -4.54 -12.31
CA ALA A 45 0.58 -5.01 -13.09
C ALA A 45 0.54 -4.39 -14.51
N HIS A 46 0.85 -3.09 -14.62
CA HIS A 46 0.93 -2.40 -15.91
C HIS A 46 2.08 -2.92 -16.80
N GLU A 47 3.26 -3.14 -16.22
CA GLU A 47 4.40 -3.71 -16.95
C GLU A 47 4.09 -5.13 -17.46
N LEU A 48 3.38 -5.94 -16.67
CA LEU A 48 2.94 -7.27 -17.11
C LEU A 48 2.00 -7.21 -18.32
N ASP A 49 1.11 -6.21 -18.39
CA ASP A 49 0.26 -6.01 -19.57
C ASP A 49 1.07 -5.58 -20.81
N SER A 50 2.09 -4.72 -20.63
CA SER A 50 3.03 -4.38 -21.70
C SER A 50 3.79 -5.62 -22.21
N VAL A 51 4.26 -6.49 -21.31
CA VAL A 51 4.91 -7.75 -21.70
C VAL A 51 3.96 -8.67 -22.44
N LYS A 52 2.69 -8.79 -22.01
CA LYS A 52 1.66 -9.57 -22.73
C LYS A 52 1.45 -9.08 -24.17
N ALA A 53 1.45 -7.76 -24.38
CA ALA A 53 1.36 -7.18 -25.71
C ALA A 53 2.57 -7.56 -26.58
N LEU A 54 3.79 -7.46 -26.04
CA LEU A 54 5.03 -7.88 -26.72
C LEU A 54 5.01 -9.36 -27.09
N VAL A 55 4.55 -10.22 -26.18
CA VAL A 55 4.42 -11.68 -26.42
C VAL A 55 3.41 -11.95 -27.54
N SER A 56 2.29 -11.21 -27.57
CA SER A 56 1.27 -11.35 -28.62
C SER A 56 1.81 -10.93 -29.99
N ASP A 57 2.60 -9.88 -30.07
CA ASP A 57 3.23 -9.44 -31.32
C ASP A 57 4.33 -10.41 -31.78
N ALA A 58 5.09 -10.98 -30.84
CA ALA A 58 6.06 -12.03 -31.12
C ALA A 58 5.37 -13.31 -31.65
N GLU A 59 4.19 -13.67 -31.13
CA GLU A 59 3.41 -14.80 -31.65
C GLU A 59 2.97 -14.59 -33.10
N ARG A 60 2.51 -13.38 -33.45
CA ARG A 60 2.07 -13.04 -34.82
C ARG A 60 3.20 -13.11 -35.85
N THR A 61 4.43 -12.85 -35.41
CA THR A 61 5.62 -12.82 -36.27
C THR A 61 6.43 -14.12 -36.20
N ALA A 62 5.96 -15.12 -35.45
CA ALA A 62 6.68 -16.35 -35.19
C ALA A 62 6.91 -17.18 -36.47
N PRO A 63 8.10 -17.76 -36.68
CA PRO A 63 8.39 -18.58 -37.86
C PRO A 63 7.57 -19.89 -37.87
N THR A 64 6.86 -20.15 -38.97
CA THR A 64 5.94 -21.29 -39.10
C THR A 64 6.62 -22.61 -39.46
N GLY A 65 7.85 -22.57 -39.98
CA GLY A 65 8.59 -23.73 -40.50
C GLY A 65 9.47 -24.47 -39.48
N GLN A 66 9.47 -24.08 -38.20
CA GLN A 66 10.30 -24.72 -37.19
C GLN A 66 9.65 -26.00 -36.63
N ARG A 67 10.47 -27.04 -36.45
CA ARG A 67 10.03 -28.35 -35.91
C ARG A 67 9.61 -28.28 -34.44
N VAL A 68 10.23 -27.39 -33.67
CA VAL A 68 9.86 -27.09 -32.29
C VAL A 68 9.26 -25.70 -32.26
N LYS A 69 8.05 -25.56 -31.72
CA LYS A 69 7.33 -24.28 -31.62
C LYS A 69 7.33 -23.80 -30.17
N PHE A 70 7.61 -22.51 -29.98
CA PHE A 70 7.44 -21.87 -28.68
C PHE A 70 5.95 -21.78 -28.32
N ARG A 71 5.61 -22.03 -27.05
CA ARG A 71 4.23 -22.08 -26.55
C ARG A 71 3.81 -20.71 -26.02
N TYR A 72 3.54 -19.79 -26.94
CA TYR A 72 3.07 -18.43 -26.61
C TYR A 72 1.78 -18.45 -25.78
N ASP A 73 0.89 -19.41 -26.05
CA ASP A 73 -0.35 -19.64 -25.30
C ASP A 73 -0.11 -19.93 -23.81
N TRP A 74 0.95 -20.67 -23.49
CA TRP A 74 1.32 -20.97 -22.10
C TRP A 74 1.90 -19.75 -21.41
N LEU A 75 2.83 -19.05 -22.07
CA LEU A 75 3.43 -17.84 -21.52
C LEU A 75 2.38 -16.75 -21.24
N LEU A 76 1.44 -16.53 -22.17
CA LEU A 76 0.36 -15.57 -21.98
C LEU A 76 -0.55 -15.94 -20.78
N ARG A 77 -0.82 -17.23 -20.58
CA ARG A 77 -1.58 -17.71 -19.42
C ARG A 77 -0.83 -17.45 -18.12
N ASP A 78 0.47 -17.74 -18.08
CA ASP A 78 1.30 -17.53 -16.89
C ASP A 78 1.40 -16.04 -16.54
N LEU A 79 1.57 -15.17 -17.53
CA LEU A 79 1.58 -13.71 -17.33
C LEU A 79 0.24 -13.20 -16.80
N GLU A 80 -0.88 -13.76 -17.27
CA GLU A 80 -2.19 -13.41 -16.75
C GLU A 80 -2.38 -13.87 -15.30
N LEU A 81 -1.91 -15.06 -14.94
CA LEU A 81 -1.93 -15.55 -13.55
C LEU A 81 -1.10 -14.64 -12.62
N LEU A 82 0.09 -14.22 -13.06
CA LEU A 82 0.92 -13.29 -12.30
C LEU A 82 0.23 -11.93 -12.11
N ARG A 83 -0.35 -11.38 -13.18
CA ARG A 83 -1.09 -10.11 -13.12
C ARG A 83 -2.26 -10.20 -12.15
N GLN A 84 -3.04 -11.28 -12.21
CA GLN A 84 -4.15 -11.52 -11.30
C GLN A 84 -3.68 -11.63 -9.84
N GLY A 85 -2.58 -12.34 -9.59
CA GLY A 85 -1.99 -12.43 -8.25
C GLY A 85 -1.61 -11.07 -7.69
N VAL A 86 -0.96 -10.22 -8.50
CA VAL A 86 -0.56 -8.85 -8.10
C VAL A 86 -1.78 -7.98 -7.80
N VAL A 87 -2.77 -7.94 -8.70
CA VAL A 87 -3.98 -7.14 -8.52
C VAL A 87 -4.78 -7.61 -7.32
N SER A 88 -4.97 -8.93 -7.16
CA SER A 88 -5.69 -9.48 -6.02
C SER A 88 -5.01 -9.17 -4.69
N HIS A 89 -3.67 -9.10 -4.65
CA HIS A 89 -2.93 -8.71 -3.46
C HIS A 89 -3.10 -7.22 -3.17
N ALA A 90 -2.97 -6.37 -4.19
CA ALA A 90 -3.14 -4.92 -4.08
C ALA A 90 -4.56 -4.51 -3.64
N ASP A 91 -5.58 -5.31 -3.97
CA ASP A 91 -6.99 -5.06 -3.65
C ASP A 91 -7.50 -5.82 -2.40
N ALA A 92 -6.63 -6.57 -1.70
CA ALA A 92 -7.03 -7.35 -0.54
C ALA A 92 -7.70 -6.45 0.54
N PRO A 93 -8.87 -6.84 1.11
CA PRO A 93 -9.58 -6.02 2.08
C PRO A 93 -8.72 -5.75 3.31
N ARG A 94 -8.35 -4.49 3.53
CA ARG A 94 -7.68 -4.08 4.77
C ARG A 94 -8.68 -4.19 5.91
N GLN A 95 -8.39 -5.08 6.87
CA GLN A 95 -9.22 -5.17 8.06
C GLN A 95 -9.26 -3.80 8.76
N PRO A 96 -10.44 -3.30 9.15
CA PRO A 96 -10.52 -2.11 9.98
C PRO A 96 -9.71 -2.37 11.25
N ARG A 97 -8.68 -1.54 11.53
CA ARG A 97 -8.02 -1.62 12.83
C ARG A 97 -9.09 -1.40 13.90
N PRO A 98 -9.19 -2.27 14.92
CA PRO A 98 -10.13 -2.05 16.02
C PRO A 98 -9.87 -0.68 16.62
N VAL A 99 -10.83 0.23 16.53
CA VAL A 99 -10.76 1.50 17.25
C VAL A 99 -10.95 1.20 18.72
N ALA A 100 -9.99 1.63 19.56
CA ALA A 100 -10.15 1.51 21.00
C ALA A 100 -11.43 2.25 21.43
N PRO A 101 -12.28 1.66 22.29
CA PRO A 101 -13.49 2.32 22.74
C PRO A 101 -13.13 3.64 23.44
N LEU A 102 -13.88 4.70 23.12
CA LEU A 102 -13.77 5.99 23.79
C LEU A 102 -14.01 5.77 25.30
N ARG A 103 -13.10 6.24 26.16
CA ARG A 103 -13.09 5.96 27.62
C ARG A 103 -14.35 6.39 28.38
N GLY A 104 -15.27 7.14 27.76
CA GLY A 104 -16.59 7.44 28.33
C GLY A 104 -16.60 8.49 29.46
N ASP A 105 -15.50 8.66 30.19
CA ASP A 105 -15.41 9.51 31.39
C ASP A 105 -15.16 11.00 31.08
N TYR A 106 -15.82 11.55 30.06
CA TYR A 106 -15.59 12.94 29.62
C TYR A 106 -16.29 14.00 30.47
N ARG A 107 -17.10 13.61 31.45
CA ARG A 107 -17.84 14.50 32.34
C ARG A 107 -17.92 13.90 33.74
N GLN A 108 -16.89 14.19 34.55
CA GLN A 108 -17.03 14.27 36.00
C GLN A 108 -17.36 15.71 36.38
#